data_AF-A0A957M6F7-F1
#
_entry.id   AF-A0A957M6F7-F1
#
_cell.length_a   1.000
_cell.length_b   1.000
_cell.length_c   1.000
_cell.angle_alpha   90.00
_cell.angle_beta   90.00
_cell.angle_gamma   90.00
#
_symmetry.space_group_name_H-M   'P 1'
#
loop_
_entity.id
_entity.type
_entity.pdbx_description
1 polymer ?
#
loop_
_entity_poly.entity_id
_entity_poly.type
_entity_poly.pdbx_seq_one_letter_code
_entity_poly.pdbx_strand_id
1 'polypeptide(L)' 'MREYAALLADLPIEVTWLDAEGIDAEVDETGVTFAENAVLKARAYAAMSGLLTWADDSGLEVDALDGRPGVYSARYG' A
#
# COMPACT_ATOMS: atom_id res chain seq x y z
N MET A 1 -5.73 -0.94 -8.25
CA MET A 1 -6.34 -2.22 -8.67
C MET A 1 -6.23 -2.49 -10.17
N ARG A 2 -6.80 -1.64 -11.05
CA ARG A 2 -6.85 -1.94 -12.51
C ARG A 2 -5.47 -2.09 -13.17
N GLU A 3 -4.51 -1.25 -12.82
CA GLU A 3 -3.14 -1.32 -13.37
C GLU A 3 -2.43 -2.60 -12.91
N TYR A 4 -2.48 -2.92 -11.60
CA TYR A 4 -1.92 -4.15 -11.06
C TYR A 4 -2.56 -5.41 -11.66
N ALA A 5 -3.88 -5.42 -11.86
CA ALA A 5 -4.56 -6.53 -12.53
C ALA A 5 -4.03 -6.76 -13.96
N ALA A 6 -3.76 -5.69 -14.70
CA ALA A 6 -3.19 -5.79 -16.04
C ALA A 6 -1.73 -6.26 -16.03
N LEU A 7 -0.91 -5.73 -15.11
CA LEU A 7 0.51 -6.08 -14.98
C LEU A 7 0.73 -7.55 -14.60
N LEU A 8 -0.19 -8.13 -13.82
CA LEU A 8 -0.08 -9.49 -13.29
C LEU A 8 -0.86 -10.52 -14.13
N ALA A 9 -1.59 -10.09 -15.17
CA ALA A 9 -2.51 -10.94 -15.92
C ALA A 9 -1.86 -12.18 -16.56
N ASP A 10 -0.58 -12.08 -16.95
CA ASP A 10 0.14 -13.16 -17.63
C ASP A 10 0.88 -14.10 -16.66
N LEU A 11 0.81 -13.84 -15.36
CA LEU A 11 1.43 -14.70 -14.35
C LEU A 11 0.46 -15.82 -13.94
N PRO A 12 0.98 -17.04 -13.63
CA PRO A 12 0.16 -18.16 -13.18
C PRO A 12 -0.20 -18.01 -11.68
N ILE A 13 -0.78 -16.87 -11.30
CA ILE A 13 -1.21 -16.54 -9.94
C ILE A 13 -2.65 -16.04 -9.97
N GLU A 14 -3.39 -16.34 -8.90
CA GLU A 14 -4.69 -15.73 -8.67
C GLU A 14 -4.50 -14.48 -7.81
N VAL A 15 -5.10 -13.37 -8.24
CA VAL A 15 -5.03 -12.09 -7.54
C VAL A 15 -6.38 -11.80 -6.90
N THR A 16 -6.35 -11.57 -5.59
CA THR A 16 -7.49 -11.11 -4.79
C THR A 16 -7.18 -9.74 -4.18
N TRP A 17 -8.16 -9.14 -3.51
CA TRP A 17 -8.09 -7.81 -2.92
C TRP A 17 -8.69 -7.84 -1.50
N LEU A 18 -8.33 -6.86 -0.67
CA LEU A 18 -8.75 -6.85 0.74
C LEU A 18 -10.28 -6.90 0.92
N ASP A 19 -11.03 -6.19 0.09
CA ASP A 19 -12.50 -6.18 0.11
C ASP A 19 -13.11 -7.55 -0.24
N ALA A 20 -12.51 -8.24 -1.22
CA ALA A 20 -12.91 -9.60 -1.59
C ALA A 20 -12.60 -10.63 -0.49
N GLU A 21 -11.53 -10.43 0.26
CA GLU A 21 -11.16 -11.24 1.44
C GLU A 21 -11.89 -10.81 2.73
N GLY A 22 -12.77 -9.79 2.67
CA GLY A 22 -13.52 -9.30 3.82
C GLY A 22 -12.67 -8.56 4.86
N ILE A 23 -11.52 -8.01 4.46
CA ILE A 23 -10.61 -7.24 5.32
C ILE A 23 -10.89 -5.74 5.12
N ASP A 24 -11.48 -5.12 6.14
CA ASP A 24 -11.80 -3.69 6.18
C ASP A 24 -10.93 -2.88 7.16
N ALA A 25 -10.01 -3.55 7.87
CA ALA A 25 -9.11 -2.92 8.82
C ALA A 25 -8.11 -1.97 8.13
N GLU A 26 -7.96 -0.77 8.68
CA GLU A 26 -6.87 0.13 8.31
C GLU A 26 -5.64 -0.12 9.19
N VAL A 27 -4.46 -0.13 8.57
CA VAL A 27 -3.19 -0.35 9.25
C VAL A 27 -2.52 0.99 9.53
N ASP A 28 -2.09 1.20 10.77
CA ASP A 28 -1.41 2.43 11.17
C ASP A 28 -0.07 2.61 10.43
N GLU A 29 0.03 3.71 9.69
CA GLU A 29 1.23 4.13 8.98
C GLU A 29 2.11 4.98 9.92
N THR A 30 3.06 4.31 10.55
CA THR A 30 4.00 4.89 11.53
C THR A 30 5.44 4.99 11.00
N GLY A 31 5.66 4.55 9.76
CA GLY A 31 6.95 4.69 9.08
C GLY A 31 7.28 6.14 8.76
N VAL A 32 8.57 6.42 8.59
CA VAL A 32 9.07 7.75 8.20
C VAL A 32 9.41 7.82 6.72
N THR A 33 9.27 6.69 6.01
CA THR A 33 9.44 6.57 4.55
C THR A 33 8.27 5.79 3.93
N PHE A 34 8.01 6.01 2.64
CA PHE A 34 6.99 5.25 1.90
C PHE A 34 7.27 3.74 1.92
N ALA A 35 8.54 3.35 1.79
CA ALA A 35 8.94 1.94 1.82
C ALA A 35 8.59 1.26 3.15
N GLU A 36 8.80 1.95 4.28
CA GLU A 36 8.45 1.42 5.60
C GLU A 36 6.94 1.25 5.76
N ASN A 37 6.14 2.23 5.33
CA ASN A 37 4.69 2.14 5.36
C ASN A 37 4.16 1.01 4.46
N ALA A 38 4.70 0.87 3.24
CA ALA A 38 4.35 -0.24 2.35
C ALA A 38 4.65 -1.61 2.99
N VAL A 39 5.81 -1.76 3.63
CA VAL A 39 6.17 -3.00 4.35
C VAL A 39 5.25 -3.26 5.54
N LEU A 40 4.89 -2.23 6.32
CA LEU A 40 3.95 -2.36 7.44
C LEU A 40 2.58 -2.86 6.98
N LYS A 41 2.02 -2.22 5.94
CA LYS A 41 0.74 -2.62 5.32
C LYS A 41 0.80 -4.06 4.80
N ALA A 42 1.82 -4.40 4.01
CA ALA A 42 1.95 -5.73 3.43
C ALA A 42 2.01 -6.82 4.50
N ARG A 43 2.79 -6.61 5.59
CA ARG A 43 2.91 -7.58 6.68
C ARG A 43 1.61 -7.73 7.47
N ALA A 44 0.94 -6.63 7.80
CA ALA A 44 -0.29 -6.66 8.56
C ALA A 44 -1.41 -7.37 7.78
N TYR A 45 -1.59 -7.04 6.51
CA TYR A 45 -2.60 -7.68 5.67
C TYR A 45 -2.27 -9.13 5.31
N ALA A 46 -0.99 -9.48 5.16
CA ALA A 46 -0.57 -10.88 5.05
C ALA A 46 -0.94 -11.69 6.31
N ALA A 47 -0.77 -11.09 7.50
CA ALA A 47 -1.14 -11.75 8.75
C ALA A 47 -2.66 -11.92 8.91
N MET A 48 -3.47 -10.99 8.39
CA MET A 48 -4.93 -11.05 8.43
C MET A 48 -5.51 -12.04 7.41
N SER A 49 -5.00 -12.02 6.17
CA SER A 49 -5.49 -12.87 5.07
C SER A 49 -4.89 -14.28 5.09
N GLY A 50 -3.69 -14.45 5.66
CA GLY A 50 -2.91 -15.68 5.52
C GLY A 50 -2.31 -15.88 4.13
N LEU A 51 -2.40 -14.87 3.25
CA LEU A 51 -1.93 -14.93 1.87
C LEU A 51 -0.63 -14.16 1.69
N LEU A 52 0.08 -14.43 0.59
CA LEU A 52 1.15 -13.54 0.15
C LEU A 52 0.54 -12.19 -0.23
N THR A 53 1.01 -11.12 0.40
CA THR A 53 0.47 -9.77 0.18
C THR A 53 1.56 -8.82 -0.25
N TRP A 54 1.26 -8.00 -1.26
CA TRP A 54 2.03 -6.79 -1.57
C TRP A 54 1.23 -5.57 -1.13
N ALA A 55 1.93 -4.48 -0.85
CA ALA A 55 1.31 -3.18 -0.64
C ALA A 55 2.19 -2.10 -1.27
N ASP A 56 1.56 -0.97 -1.54
CA ASP A 56 2.17 0.22 -2.09
C ASP A 56 1.93 1.38 -1.13
N ASP A 57 2.82 2.37 -1.13
CA ASP A 57 2.61 3.61 -0.41
C ASP A 57 3.03 4.80 -1.28
N SER A 58 2.11 5.74 -1.45
CA SER A 58 2.27 6.84 -2.40
C SER A 58 2.03 8.18 -1.72
N GLY A 59 2.67 9.22 -2.23
CA GLY A 59 2.50 10.58 -1.76
C GLY A 59 3.00 11.59 -2.78
N LEU A 60 2.78 12.86 -2.46
CA LEU A 60 3.27 14.01 -3.19
C LEU A 60 4.54 14.53 -2.52
N GLU A 61 5.62 14.59 -3.28
CA GLU A 61 6.84 15.29 -2.89
C GLU A 61 7.00 16.54 -3.73
N VAL A 62 7.23 17.69 -3.09
CA VAL A 62 7.41 18.98 -3.77
C VAL A 62 8.79 19.54 -3.46
N ASP A 63 9.64 19.66 -4.48
CA ASP A 63 11.01 20.16 -4.34
C ASP A 63 11.05 21.54 -3.66
N ALA A 64 10.14 22.44 -4.04
CA ALA A 64 10.04 23.79 -3.46
C ALA A 64 9.62 23.80 -1.97
N LEU A 65 9.16 22.66 -1.45
CA LEU A 65 8.80 22.48 -0.04
C LEU A 65 9.74 21.49 0.68
N ASP A 66 10.93 21.25 0.13
CA ASP A 66 11.90 20.27 0.63
C ASP A 66 11.32 18.85 0.70
N GLY A 67 10.58 18.44 -0.34
CA GLY A 67 9.98 17.11 -0.44
C GLY A 67 8.68 16.92 0.34
N ARG A 68 8.21 17.95 1.07
CA ARG A 68 6.89 17.89 1.73
C ARG A 68 5.75 17.94 0.69
N PRO A 69 4.58 17.33 0.98
CA PRO A 69 4.21 16.64 2.22
C PRO A 69 4.78 15.23 2.44
N GLY A 70 5.28 14.57 1.39
CA GLY A 70 5.91 13.25 1.50
C GLY A 70 4.95 12.19 2.08
N VAL A 71 5.41 11.41 3.04
CA VAL A 71 4.60 10.37 3.72
C VAL A 71 3.32 10.90 4.39
N TYR A 72 3.22 12.20 4.63
CA TYR A 72 2.03 12.82 5.22
C TYR A 72 1.01 13.31 4.20
N SER A 73 1.19 12.98 2.91
CA SER A 73 0.35 13.47 1.82
C SER A 73 -1.15 13.25 2.05
N ALA A 74 -1.54 12.06 2.51
CA ALA A 74 -2.93 11.74 2.79
C ALA A 74 -3.54 12.54 3.97
N ARG A 75 -2.69 13.13 4.83
CA ARG A 75 -3.06 13.91 6.02
C ARG A 75 -2.78 15.41 5.86
N TYR A 76 -2.38 15.84 4.66
CA TYR A 76 -1.95 17.21 4.41
C TYR A 76 -3.15 18.09 4.05
N GLY A 77 -3.88 18.55 5.06
CA GLY A 77 -5.05 19.45 4.91
C GLY A 77 -6.09 19.25 6.00
#